data_AF-A0A084SR37-F1
#
_entry.id   AF-A0A084SR37-F1
#
_cell.length_a   1.000
_cell.length_b   1.000
_cell.length_c   1.000
_cell.angle_alpha   90.00
_cell.angle_beta   90.00
_cell.angle_gamma   90.00
#
_symmetry.space_group_name_H-M   'P 1'
#
loop_
_entity.id
_entity.type
_entity.pdbx_description
1 polymer ?
#
loop_
_entity_poly.entity_id
_entity_poly.type
_entity_poly.pdbx_seq_one_letter_code
_entity_poly.pdbx_strand_id
1 'polypeptide(L)'
;MSPSPVPQPRAATVRGALEAELSSAPETGLTAKELSARVGISEKDVAGHLEHLEKSLRAGGAALEVIPSECLACGFVFKERKRLTRPGSCPECRSTRIDPPAFRIR
;
A
#
# COMPACT_ATOMS: atom_id res chain seq x y z
N MET A 1 -9.92 -10.58 19.19
CA MET A 1 -10.31 -11.15 17.88
C MET A 1 -9.17 -10.87 16.93
N SER A 2 -8.22 -11.80 16.80
CA SER A 2 -7.09 -11.70 15.88
C SER A 2 -7.33 -12.69 14.76
N PRO A 3 -7.49 -12.27 13.50
CA PRO A 3 -7.62 -13.23 12.42
C PRO A 3 -6.28 -13.93 12.14
N SER A 4 -6.43 -15.17 11.71
CA SER A 4 -5.49 -16.28 11.73
C SER A 4 -4.19 -16.10 10.94
N PRO A 5 -3.07 -16.71 11.38
CA PRO A 5 -1.89 -16.88 10.54
C PRO A 5 -2.15 -17.99 9.52
N VAL A 6 -2.30 -17.61 8.24
CA VAL A 6 -2.29 -18.56 7.12
C VAL A 6 -0.86 -19.11 6.89
N PRO A 7 -0.69 -20.42 6.60
CA PRO A 7 0.62 -21.04 6.51
C PRO A 7 1.24 -20.80 5.12
N GLN A 8 2.51 -20.42 5.05
CA GLN A 8 3.23 -20.32 3.78
C GLN A 8 4.51 -21.18 3.77
N PRO A 9 4.54 -22.29 3.00
CA PRO A 9 5.74 -23.08 2.80
C PRO A 9 6.58 -22.58 1.60
N ARG A 10 7.90 -22.80 1.72
CA ARG A 10 9.01 -22.58 0.77
C ARG A 10 9.43 -21.12 0.54
N ALA A 11 10.43 -20.70 1.33
CA ALA A 11 11.29 -19.53 1.11
C ALA A 11 10.56 -18.32 0.53
N ALA A 12 9.64 -17.74 1.31
CA ALA A 12 8.87 -16.59 0.88
C ALA A 12 9.82 -15.45 0.49
N THR A 13 9.91 -15.17 -0.80
CA THR A 13 10.55 -13.94 -1.27
C THR A 13 9.75 -12.76 -0.73
N VAL A 14 10.39 -11.61 -0.51
CA VAL A 14 9.76 -10.38 0.01
C VAL A 14 8.41 -10.06 -0.68
N ARG A 15 8.29 -10.37 -1.97
CA ARG A 15 7.06 -10.19 -2.77
C ARG A 15 5.91 -11.09 -2.33
N GLY A 16 6.16 -12.37 -2.02
CA GLY A 16 5.13 -13.29 -1.54
C GLY A 16 4.60 -12.91 -0.15
N ALA A 17 5.48 -12.38 0.71
CA ALA A 17 5.07 -11.84 2.00
C ALA A 17 4.17 -10.60 1.83
N LEU A 18 4.54 -9.66 0.95
CA LEU A 18 3.69 -8.50 0.63
C LEU A 18 2.33 -8.90 0.05
N GLU A 19 2.30 -9.85 -0.89
CA GLU A 19 1.06 -10.32 -1.51
C GLU A 19 0.09 -10.88 -0.46
N ALA A 20 0.59 -11.72 0.45
CA ALA A 20 -0.23 -12.31 1.50
C ALA A 20 -0.81 -11.27 2.46
N GLU A 21 0.01 -10.29 2.87
CA GLU A 21 -0.44 -9.18 3.71
C GLU A 21 -1.50 -8.33 3.01
N LEU A 22 -1.32 -8.03 1.72
CA LEU A 22 -2.24 -7.22 0.94
C LEU A 22 -3.55 -7.94 0.59
N SER A 23 -3.49 -9.26 0.43
CA SER A 23 -4.66 -10.11 0.17
C SER A 23 -5.51 -10.28 1.43
N SER A 24 -4.87 -10.28 2.61
CA SER A 24 -5.56 -10.25 3.92
C SER A 24 -5.76 -8.83 4.46
N ALA A 25 -5.52 -7.79 3.66
CA ALA A 25 -5.64 -6.41 4.10
C ALA A 25 -7.10 -6.05 4.40
N PRO A 26 -7.36 -5.23 5.43
CA PRO A 26 -8.70 -4.71 5.71
C PRO A 26 -9.18 -3.80 4.56
N GLU A 27 -10.45 -3.41 4.59
CA GLU A 27 -11.01 -2.53 3.56
C GLU A 27 -10.32 -1.15 3.47
N THR A 28 -9.74 -0.70 4.58
CA THR A 28 -8.90 0.51 4.67
C THR A 28 -7.52 0.34 4.04
N GLY A 29 -7.13 -0.87 3.65
CA GLY A 29 -5.81 -1.24 3.14
C GLY A 29 -4.69 -1.13 4.18
N LEU A 30 -3.47 -1.37 3.72
CA LEU A 30 -2.24 -1.30 4.50
C LEU A 30 -1.29 -0.26 3.93
N THR A 31 -0.73 0.58 4.80
CA THR A 31 0.24 1.60 4.38
C THR A 31 1.62 1.00 4.11
N ALA A 32 2.46 1.70 3.34
CA ALA A 32 3.85 1.27 3.13
C ALA A 32 4.62 1.08 4.45
N LYS A 33 4.32 1.90 5.46
CA LYS A 33 4.89 1.79 6.80
C LYS A 33 4.45 0.51 7.52
N GLU A 34 3.18 0.15 7.42
CA GLU A 34 2.70 -1.10 8.02
C GLU A 34 3.30 -2.33 7.31
N LEU A 35 3.29 -2.34 5.98
CA LEU A 35 3.91 -3.41 5.20
C LEU A 35 5.40 -3.54 5.49
N SER A 36 6.10 -2.40 5.61
CA SER A 36 7.49 -2.32 6.04
C SER A 36 7.70 -2.97 7.40
N ALA A 37 6.88 -2.63 8.39
CA ALA A 37 6.98 -3.17 9.75
C ALA A 37 6.65 -4.67 9.82
N ARG A 38 5.73 -5.16 8.99
CA ARG A 38 5.30 -6.57 8.99
C ARG A 38 6.24 -7.48 8.20
N VAL A 39 6.74 -7.01 7.06
CA VAL A 39 7.63 -7.77 6.17
C VAL A 39 9.11 -7.56 6.55
N GLY A 40 9.44 -6.50 7.29
CA GLY A 40 10.80 -6.19 7.72
C GLY A 40 11.68 -5.55 6.63
N ILE A 41 11.06 -4.79 5.71
CA ILE A 41 11.76 -4.10 4.61
C ILE A 41 11.58 -2.58 4.72
N SER A 42 12.40 -1.81 3.99
CA SER A 42 12.25 -0.35 3.97
C SER A 42 11.00 0.08 3.20
N GLU A 43 10.37 1.19 3.59
CA GLU A 43 9.21 1.76 2.86
C GLU A 43 9.50 2.01 1.37
N LYS A 44 10.75 2.35 1.03
CA LYS A 44 11.21 2.47 -0.37
C LYS A 44 11.16 1.15 -1.13
N ASP A 45 11.60 0.07 -0.50
CA ASP A 45 11.52 -1.28 -1.07
C ASP A 45 10.07 -1.72 -1.21
N VAL A 46 9.20 -1.39 -0.25
CA VAL A 46 7.77 -1.67 -0.34
C VAL A 46 7.20 -1.08 -1.62
N ALA A 47 7.43 0.22 -1.89
CA ALA A 47 6.94 0.88 -3.09
C ALA A 47 7.45 0.20 -4.37
N GLY A 48 8.76 -0.08 -4.44
CA GLY A 48 9.35 -0.77 -5.58
C GLY A 48 8.80 -2.19 -5.78
N HIS A 49 8.54 -2.92 -4.69
CA HIS A 49 7.93 -4.25 -4.77
C HIS A 49 6.47 -4.20 -5.20
N LEU A 50 5.68 -3.26 -4.68
CA LEU A 50 4.28 -3.06 -5.07
C LEU A 50 4.13 -2.81 -6.57
N GLU A 51 5.01 -2.00 -7.18
CA GLU A 51 5.01 -1.77 -8.64
C GLU A 51 5.20 -3.06 -9.46
N HIS A 52 6.07 -3.96 -8.98
CA HIS A 52 6.27 -5.26 -9.62
C HIS A 52 5.10 -6.21 -9.38
N LEU A 53 4.56 -6.18 -8.16
CA LEU A 53 3.48 -7.04 -7.70
C LEU A 53 2.18 -6.69 -8.44
N GLU A 54 1.87 -5.41 -8.66
CA GLU A 54 0.76 -4.96 -9.50
C GLU A 54 0.77 -5.60 -10.89
N LYS A 55 1.92 -5.58 -11.57
CA LYS A 55 2.07 -6.20 -12.90
C LYS A 55 1.83 -7.71 -12.84
N SER A 56 2.32 -8.37 -11.80
CA SER A 56 2.16 -9.81 -11.60
C SER A 56 0.71 -10.19 -11.33
N LEU A 57 0.04 -9.48 -10.42
CA LEU A 57 -1.37 -9.69 -10.08
C LEU A 57 -2.27 -9.53 -11.30
N ARG A 58 -2.01 -8.50 -12.11
CA ARG A 58 -2.78 -8.23 -13.33
C ARG A 58 -2.73 -9.39 -14.33
N ALA A 59 -1.62 -10.13 -14.36
CA ALA A 59 -1.49 -11.34 -15.17
C ALA A 59 -2.21 -12.56 -14.55
N GLY A 60 -2.35 -12.59 -13.22
CA GLY A 60 -3.04 -13.63 -12.44
C GLY A 60 -4.54 -13.40 -12.20
N GLY A 61 -5.10 -12.28 -12.69
CA GLY A 61 -6.52 -11.95 -12.53
C GLY A 61 -6.87 -11.18 -11.25
N ALA A 62 -5.87 -10.78 -10.46
CA ALA A 62 -6.04 -9.93 -9.29
C ALA A 62 -5.60 -8.49 -9.62
N ALA A 63 -6.05 -7.51 -8.85
CA ALA A 63 -5.66 -6.11 -9.02
C ALA A 63 -5.18 -5.51 -7.70
N LEU A 64 -4.02 -4.83 -7.75
CA LEU A 64 -3.59 -3.98 -6.65
C LEU A 64 -4.44 -2.71 -6.66
N GLU A 65 -5.24 -2.52 -5.61
CA GLU A 65 -6.00 -1.31 -5.39
C GLU A 65 -5.18 -0.35 -4.50
N VAL A 66 -4.90 0.83 -5.04
CA VAL A 66 -4.22 1.90 -4.33
C VAL A 66 -5.25 2.85 -3.74
N ILE A 67 -5.28 2.92 -2.43
CA ILE A 67 -6.14 3.83 -1.66
C ILE A 67 -5.43 5.18 -1.60
N PRO A 68 -6.02 6.24 -2.19
CA PRO A 68 -5.37 7.53 -2.32
C PRO A 68 -5.15 8.17 -0.96
N SER A 69 -4.03 8.88 -0.84
CA SER A 69 -3.75 9.75 0.30
C SER A 69 -4.83 10.81 0.49
N GLU A 70 -5.09 11.17 1.74
CA GLU A 70 -5.96 12.28 2.12
C GLU A 70 -5.18 13.38 2.84
N CYS A 71 -5.54 14.64 2.61
CA CYS A 71 -5.00 15.74 3.40
C CYS A 71 -5.70 15.80 4.77
N LEU A 72 -4.93 15.52 5.83
CA LEU A 72 -5.42 15.54 7.21
C LEU A 72 -5.83 16.95 7.72
N ALA A 73 -5.54 18.00 6.95
CA ALA A 73 -5.88 19.37 7.30
C ALA A 73 -7.21 19.86 6.71
N CYS A 74 -7.62 19.34 5.55
CA CYS A 74 -8.85 19.80 4.88
C CYS A 74 -9.74 18.67 4.33
N GLY A 75 -9.28 17.42 4.34
CA GLY A 75 -10.01 16.27 3.80
C GLY A 75 -9.86 16.09 2.28
N PHE A 76 -8.95 16.82 1.63
CA PHE A 76 -8.73 16.67 0.19
C PHE A 76 -8.13 15.30 -0.15
N VAL A 77 -8.85 14.48 -0.92
CA VAL A 77 -8.40 13.14 -1.34
C VAL A 77 -7.67 13.22 -2.69
N PHE A 78 -6.42 12.76 -2.73
CA PHE A 78 -5.57 12.78 -3.92
C PHE A 78 -5.91 11.66 -4.92
N LYS A 79 -7.17 11.58 -5.37
CA LYS A 79 -7.66 10.54 -6.30
C LYS A 79 -7.00 10.59 -7.69
N GLU A 80 -6.57 11.78 -8.12
CA GLU A 80 -6.16 12.02 -9.51
C GLU A 80 -4.65 11.89 -9.76
N ARG A 81 -3.83 11.83 -8.70
CA ARG A 81 -2.37 11.71 -8.86
C ARG A 81 -1.91 10.27 -8.67
N LYS A 82 -1.73 9.55 -9.78
CA LYS A 82 -0.96 8.28 -9.86
C LYS A 82 0.55 8.43 -9.56
N ARG A 83 1.01 9.59 -9.06
CA ARG A 83 2.42 9.81 -8.76
C ARG A 83 2.73 9.27 -7.37
N LEU A 84 3.70 8.36 -7.29
CA LEU A 84 4.31 7.81 -6.06
C LEU A 84 5.07 8.84 -5.20
N THR A 85 4.98 10.14 -5.53
CA THR A 85 5.69 11.22 -4.85
C THR A 85 4.70 12.09 -4.08
N ARG A 86 4.91 12.25 -2.77
CA ARG A 86 4.13 13.16 -1.93
C ARG A 86 4.24 14.58 -2.52
N PRO A 87 3.12 15.23 -2.89
CA PRO A 87 3.17 16.65 -3.16
C PRO A 87 3.62 17.35 -1.88
N GLY A 88 4.55 18.30 -2.00
CA GLY A 88 5.07 19.04 -0.85
C GLY A 88 4.01 19.87 -0.13
N SER A 89 2.82 20.06 -0.70
CA SER A 89 1.71 20.79 -0.09
C SER A 89 0.37 20.39 -0.73
N CYS A 90 -0.71 20.47 0.04
CA CYS A 90 -2.07 20.28 -0.45
C CYS A 90 -2.49 21.45 -1.39
N PRO A 91 -3.05 21.19 -2.59
CA PRO A 91 -3.48 22.27 -3.48
C PRO A 91 -4.65 23.08 -2.94
N GLU A 92 -5.47 22.50 -2.06
CA GLU A 92 -6.66 23.15 -1.51
C GLU A 92 -6.33 24.02 -0.28
N CYS A 93 -5.61 23.45 0.71
CA CYS A 93 -5.32 24.14 1.97
C CYS A 93 -3.84 24.50 2.19
N ARG A 94 -2.95 24.14 1.26
CA ARG A 94 -1.48 24.30 1.35
C ARG A 94 -0.81 23.59 2.52
N SER A 95 -1.52 22.71 3.23
CA SER A 95 -0.96 21.96 4.34
C SER A 95 -0.02 20.84 3.88
N THR A 96 1.02 20.58 4.65
CA THR A 96 1.99 19.47 4.46
C THR A 96 1.55 18.19 5.15
N ARG A 97 0.49 18.23 5.97
CA ARG A 97 -0.07 17.05 6.66
C ARG A 97 -0.92 16.23 5.70
N ILE A 98 -0.29 15.27 5.03
CA ILE A 98 -0.92 14.36 4.07
C ILE A 98 -0.69 12.92 4.54
N ASP A 99 -1.77 12.18 4.68
CA ASP A 99 -1.77 10.77 5.08
C ASP A 99 -1.05 9.91 4.02
N PRO A 100 -0.25 8.91 4.40
CA PRO A 100 0.35 8.00 3.43
C PRO A 100 -0.71 7.23 2.62
N PRO A 101 -0.43 6.87 1.37
CA PRO A 101 -1.31 6.00 0.62
C PRO A 101 -1.33 4.59 1.24
N ALA A 102 -2.47 3.92 1.12
CA ALA A 102 -2.65 2.54 1.54
C ALA A 102 -2.91 1.63 0.33
N PHE A 103 -2.70 0.33 0.51
CA PHE A 103 -2.71 -0.65 -0.56
C PHE A 103 -3.48 -1.90 -0.13
N ARG A 104 -4.23 -2.49 -1.06
CA ARG A 104 -4.88 -3.80 -0.87
C ARG A 104 -4.98 -4.55 -2.20
N ILE A 105 -5.17 -5.86 -2.15
CA ILE A 105 -5.48 -6.67 -3.34
C ILE A 105 -6.99 -6.87 -3.43
N ARG A 106 -7.51 -6.80 -4.66
CA ARG A 106 -8.87 -7.20 -5.03
C ARG A 106 -8.87 -8.31 -6.07
#